data_AF-A0A7S0K9U2-F1
#
_entry.id   AF-A0A7S0K9U2-F1
#
_cell.length_a   1.000
_cell.length_b   1.000
_cell.length_c   1.000
_cell.angle_alpha   90.00
_cell.angle_beta   90.00
_cell.angle_gamma   90.00
#
_symmetry.space_group_name_H-M   'P 1'
#
loop_
_entity.id
_entity.type
_entity.pdbx_description
1 polymer ?
#
loop_
_entity_poly.entity_id
_entity_poly.type
_entity_poly.pdbx_seq_one_letter_code
_entity_poly.pdbx_strand_id
1 'polypeptide(L)'
;GDAWAGAVVSEDNAHPLAECSNKGTCDRTKGECVCFENYEGKACERTICPNDCSGRGVCMTQGALASTFGADYDDPWDSNKHVGCKCDVGYRGVDCTQKECPSGEDVLGGDGASKGRECSGRGLCDYTKGLCSCFTGYYGDRCQHQTVL
;
A
#
# COMPACT_ATOMS: atom_id res chain seq x y z
N GLY A 1 10.24 19.29 -9.79
CA GLY A 1 9.66 19.50 -8.46
C GLY A 1 10.74 19.29 -7.43
N ASP A 2 10.39 19.03 -6.18
CA ASP A 2 11.41 18.72 -5.16
C ASP A 2 12.16 17.45 -5.52
N ALA A 3 13.47 17.44 -5.29
CA ALA A 3 14.33 16.31 -5.60
C ALA A 3 14.02 15.11 -4.70
N TRP A 4 14.06 13.90 -5.27
CA TRP A 4 14.02 12.66 -4.50
C TRP A 4 15.26 12.47 -3.62
N ALA A 5 16.40 12.88 -4.15
CA ALA A 5 17.66 12.99 -3.44
C ALA A 5 18.41 14.19 -4.04
N GLY A 6 18.95 15.04 -3.17
CA GLY A 6 19.73 16.20 -3.54
C GLY A 6 20.90 16.40 -2.59
N ALA A 7 21.83 17.26 -2.99
CA ALA A 7 22.80 17.79 -2.03
C ALA A 7 22.06 18.61 -0.97
N VAL A 8 22.54 18.58 0.27
CA VAL A 8 22.04 19.47 1.32
C VAL A 8 22.41 20.89 0.94
N VAL A 9 21.40 21.75 0.75
CA VAL A 9 21.60 23.14 0.32
C VAL A 9 21.48 24.15 1.46
N SER A 10 20.82 23.78 2.56
CA SER A 10 20.71 24.56 3.80
C SER A 10 20.35 23.64 4.97
N GLU A 11 20.30 24.20 6.19
CA GLU A 11 19.69 23.53 7.34
C GLU A 11 18.29 23.03 6.94
N ASP A 12 18.00 21.77 7.27
CA ASP A 12 16.76 21.04 7.00
C ASP A 12 16.29 21.00 5.53
N ASN A 13 17.17 21.26 4.55
CA ASN A 13 16.82 21.20 3.13
C ASN A 13 17.68 20.19 2.36
N ALA A 14 17.21 18.93 2.35
CA ALA A 14 17.76 17.84 1.54
C ALA A 14 16.99 17.57 0.23
N HIS A 15 15.90 18.30 -0.01
CA HIS A 15 14.99 18.11 -1.15
C HIS A 15 14.80 19.41 -1.95
N PRO A 16 15.89 20.02 -2.45
CA PRO A 16 15.77 21.23 -3.26
C PRO A 16 15.02 20.97 -4.56
N LEU A 17 14.52 22.03 -5.20
CA LEU A 17 13.95 21.92 -6.53
C LEU A 17 14.98 21.38 -7.53
N ALA A 18 14.57 20.40 -8.31
CA ALA A 18 15.37 19.81 -9.37
C ALA A 18 14.55 19.58 -10.65
N GLU A 19 15.24 19.68 -11.78
CA GLU A 19 14.69 19.31 -13.08
C GLU A 19 14.31 17.83 -13.07
N CYS A 20 13.05 17.55 -13.41
CA CYS A 20 12.48 16.21 -13.34
C CYS A 20 12.74 15.50 -11.99
N SER A 21 12.79 16.28 -10.90
CA SER A 21 13.00 15.80 -9.52
C SER A 21 14.20 14.85 -9.35
N ASN A 22 15.22 14.97 -10.22
CA ASN A 22 16.36 14.06 -10.34
C ASN A 22 15.99 12.59 -10.65
N LYS A 23 14.76 12.33 -11.11
CA LYS A 23 14.25 10.99 -11.48
C LYS A 23 13.74 10.93 -12.92
N GLY A 24 14.30 11.77 -13.77
CA GLY A 24 14.04 11.75 -15.19
C GLY A 24 15.01 12.65 -15.95
N THR A 25 14.89 12.62 -17.27
CA THR A 25 15.59 13.55 -18.17
C THR A 25 14.56 14.49 -18.80
N CYS A 26 14.88 15.78 -18.90
CA CYS A 26 14.01 16.74 -19.58
C CYS A 26 14.17 16.64 -21.11
N ASP A 27 13.09 16.27 -21.80
CA ASP A 27 12.99 16.45 -23.25
C ASP A 27 12.72 17.94 -23.54
N ARG A 28 13.79 18.66 -23.87
CA ARG A 28 13.75 20.10 -24.15
C ARG A 28 12.90 20.47 -25.37
N THR A 29 12.68 19.54 -26.29
CA THR A 29 11.88 19.82 -27.50
C THR A 29 10.38 19.87 -27.18
N LYS A 30 9.94 19.08 -26.20
CA LYS A 30 8.54 19.01 -25.75
C LYS A 30 8.29 19.83 -24.48
N GLY A 31 9.34 20.10 -23.71
CA GLY A 31 9.20 20.70 -22.39
C GLY A 31 8.66 19.73 -21.33
N GLU A 32 8.84 18.42 -21.55
CA GLU A 32 8.29 17.36 -20.71
C GLU A 32 9.41 16.51 -20.10
N CYS A 33 9.17 15.92 -18.93
CA CYS A 33 10.09 14.99 -18.29
C CYS A 33 9.85 13.56 -18.78
N VAL A 34 10.93 12.89 -19.20
CA VAL A 34 10.96 11.44 -19.42
C VAL A 34 11.45 10.79 -18.14
N CYS A 35 10.53 10.15 -17.41
CA CYS A 35 10.82 9.59 -16.10
C CYS A 35 11.59 8.27 -16.17
N PHE A 36 12.42 8.04 -15.16
CA PHE A 36 13.05 6.75 -14.95
C PHE A 36 12.04 5.70 -14.49
N GLU A 37 12.43 4.43 -14.55
CA GLU A 37 11.59 3.31 -14.16
C GLU A 37 11.05 3.48 -12.74
N ASN A 38 9.75 3.20 -12.56
CA ASN A 38 9.00 3.33 -11.31
C ASN A 38 8.73 4.77 -10.83
N TYR A 39 8.99 5.79 -11.66
CA TYR A 39 8.63 7.18 -11.38
C TYR A 39 7.65 7.74 -12.42
N GLU A 40 6.77 8.62 -11.98
CA GLU A 40 5.78 9.30 -12.82
C GLU A 40 5.46 10.72 -12.28
N GLY A 41 4.51 11.38 -12.93
CA GLY A 41 4.20 12.78 -12.68
C GLY A 41 4.88 13.70 -13.70
N LYS A 42 4.48 14.98 -13.73
CA LYS A 42 4.96 15.93 -14.75
C LYS A 42 6.46 16.23 -14.61
N ALA A 43 6.98 16.05 -13.41
CA ALA A 43 8.37 16.23 -13.05
C ALA A 43 8.97 14.95 -12.45
N CYS A 44 8.41 13.76 -12.70
CA CYS A 44 8.88 12.50 -12.10
C CYS A 44 8.92 12.54 -10.56
N GLU A 45 8.01 13.31 -9.99
CA GLU A 45 7.97 13.68 -8.59
C GLU A 45 7.32 12.61 -7.71
N ARG A 46 6.69 11.57 -8.27
CA ARG A 46 6.08 10.50 -7.48
C ARG A 46 6.41 9.11 -8.02
N THR A 47 6.32 8.07 -7.19
CA THR A 47 6.44 6.68 -7.66
C THR A 47 5.17 6.24 -8.41
N ILE A 48 5.28 5.16 -9.17
CA ILE A 48 4.14 4.50 -9.82
C ILE A 48 3.48 3.53 -8.82
N CYS A 49 2.15 3.40 -8.87
CA CYS A 49 1.48 2.35 -8.12
C CYS A 49 1.77 0.96 -8.70
N PRO A 50 2.16 -0.02 -7.87
CA PRO A 50 2.40 -1.39 -8.33
C PRO A 50 1.20 -1.94 -9.12
N ASN A 51 1.48 -2.42 -10.35
CA ASN A 51 0.50 -3.00 -11.27
C ASN A 51 -0.80 -2.19 -11.46
N ASP A 52 -0.74 -0.86 -11.31
CA ASP A 52 -1.93 0.00 -11.33
C ASP A 52 -3.06 -0.49 -10.40
N CYS A 53 -2.65 -0.93 -9.19
CA CYS A 53 -3.54 -1.55 -8.21
C CYS A 53 -4.35 -2.72 -8.76
N SER A 54 -3.82 -3.38 -9.80
CA SER A 54 -4.43 -4.49 -10.54
C SER A 54 -5.85 -4.21 -11.05
N GLY A 55 -6.22 -2.93 -11.21
CA GLY A 55 -7.59 -2.52 -11.52
C GLY A 55 -8.60 -2.86 -10.42
N ARG A 56 -8.14 -3.05 -9.17
CA ARG A 56 -8.93 -3.45 -7.99
C ARG A 56 -8.64 -2.54 -6.79
N GLY A 57 -8.45 -1.27 -7.07
CA GLY A 57 -8.18 -0.27 -6.06
C GLY A 57 -7.89 1.09 -6.67
N VAL A 58 -7.59 2.02 -5.78
CA VAL A 58 -7.26 3.41 -6.13
C VAL A 58 -5.82 3.68 -5.71
N CYS A 59 -5.02 4.19 -6.66
CA CYS A 59 -3.68 4.68 -6.39
C CYS A 59 -3.75 5.99 -5.59
N MET A 60 -3.12 6.03 -4.42
CA MET A 60 -3.18 7.16 -3.49
C MET A 60 -1.78 7.49 -2.96
N THR A 61 -1.56 8.76 -2.58
CA THR A 61 -0.32 9.17 -1.91
C THR A 61 -0.25 8.59 -0.49
N GLN A 62 0.93 8.52 0.11
CA GLN A 62 1.10 8.04 1.50
C GLN A 62 0.29 8.88 2.49
N GLY A 63 0.30 10.22 2.35
CA GLY A 63 -0.54 11.10 3.18
C GLY A 63 -2.03 10.74 3.07
N ALA A 64 -2.54 10.62 1.85
CA ALA A 64 -3.95 10.28 1.62
C ALA A 64 -4.33 8.87 2.12
N LEU A 65 -3.41 7.91 2.03
CA LEU A 65 -3.59 6.58 2.63
C LEU A 65 -3.65 6.67 4.15
N ALA A 66 -2.71 7.39 4.78
CA ALA A 66 -2.69 7.60 6.21
C ALA A 66 -4.02 8.20 6.70
N SER A 67 -4.47 9.30 6.08
CA SER A 67 -5.74 9.93 6.45
C SER A 67 -6.94 8.99 6.28
N THR A 68 -6.94 8.14 5.25
CA THR A 68 -8.00 7.15 5.00
C THR A 68 -8.13 6.14 6.16
N PHE A 69 -7.01 5.79 6.79
CA PHE A 69 -6.95 4.82 7.89
C PHE A 69 -6.80 5.47 9.28
N GLY A 70 -7.08 6.78 9.39
CA GLY A 70 -7.08 7.50 10.66
C GLY A 70 -5.69 7.77 11.24
N ALA A 71 -4.67 7.77 10.39
CA ALA A 71 -3.31 8.20 10.71
C ALA A 71 -3.00 9.54 10.05
N ASP A 72 -1.97 10.23 10.54
CA ASP A 72 -1.44 11.46 9.94
C ASP A 72 -0.04 11.20 9.38
N TYR A 73 0.18 11.66 8.15
CA TYR A 73 1.45 11.60 7.46
C TYR A 73 1.55 12.76 6.45
N ASP A 74 1.02 13.93 6.78
CA ASP A 74 1.01 15.08 5.85
C ASP A 74 2.31 15.90 5.91
N ASP A 75 2.98 15.97 7.06
CA ASP A 75 4.22 16.74 7.26
C ASP A 75 5.48 16.18 6.55
N PRO A 76 5.70 14.86 6.47
CA PRO A 76 6.90 14.32 5.82
C PRO A 76 6.97 14.69 4.34
N TRP A 77 8.17 15.03 3.86
CA TRP A 77 8.42 15.47 2.49
C TRP A 77 7.96 14.46 1.43
N ASP A 78 7.93 13.17 1.79
CA ASP A 78 7.57 12.07 0.90
C ASP A 78 6.09 11.68 0.95
N SER A 79 5.29 12.38 1.76
CA SER A 79 3.84 12.20 1.88
C SER A 79 3.13 12.16 0.53
N ASN A 80 3.50 13.06 -0.39
CA ASN A 80 2.96 13.15 -1.74
C ASN A 80 3.89 12.58 -2.83
N LYS A 81 5.01 11.98 -2.43
CA LYS A 81 6.02 11.41 -3.33
C LYS A 81 5.82 9.91 -3.51
N HIS A 82 5.67 9.18 -2.41
CA HIS A 82 5.36 7.76 -2.47
C HIS A 82 3.85 7.57 -2.62
N VAL A 83 3.50 6.54 -3.39
CA VAL A 83 2.10 6.13 -3.60
C VAL A 83 1.92 4.67 -3.23
N GLY A 84 0.69 4.29 -2.93
CA GLY A 84 0.27 2.92 -2.68
C GLY A 84 -1.19 2.73 -3.04
N CYS A 85 -1.65 1.48 -2.95
CA CYS A 85 -3.01 1.12 -3.36
C CYS A 85 -3.95 1.04 -2.16
N LYS A 86 -5.06 1.77 -2.25
CA LYS A 86 -6.26 1.48 -1.44
C LYS A 86 -7.10 0.47 -2.19
N CYS A 87 -7.11 -0.77 -1.73
CA CYS A 87 -7.82 -1.85 -2.41
C CYS A 87 -9.34 -1.77 -2.24
N ASP A 88 -10.05 -2.30 -3.24
CA ASP A 88 -11.48 -2.52 -3.17
C ASP A 88 -11.80 -3.62 -2.12
N VAL A 89 -13.03 -3.60 -1.59
CA VAL A 89 -13.49 -4.58 -0.60
C VAL A 89 -13.29 -6.01 -1.13
N GLY A 90 -12.66 -6.86 -0.31
CA GLY A 90 -12.34 -8.24 -0.66
C GLY A 90 -10.98 -8.44 -1.34
N TYR A 91 -10.23 -7.36 -1.57
CA TYR A 91 -8.86 -7.39 -2.09
C TYR A 91 -7.87 -6.74 -1.13
N ARG A 92 -6.62 -7.19 -1.21
CA ARG A 92 -5.52 -6.73 -0.35
C ARG A 92 -4.17 -6.92 -1.03
N GLY A 93 -3.12 -6.53 -0.31
CA GLY A 93 -1.74 -6.61 -0.78
C GLY A 93 -1.28 -5.27 -1.35
N VAL A 94 -0.02 -5.22 -1.78
CA VAL A 94 0.62 -3.98 -2.24
C VAL A 94 0.03 -3.43 -3.55
N ASP A 95 -0.58 -4.30 -4.34
CA ASP A 95 -1.13 -4.03 -5.67
C ASP A 95 -2.56 -4.56 -5.84
N CYS A 96 -3.23 -4.95 -4.75
CA CYS A 96 -4.60 -5.48 -4.74
C CYS A 96 -4.81 -6.78 -5.55
N THR A 97 -3.75 -7.54 -5.86
CA THR A 97 -3.88 -8.86 -6.50
C THR A 97 -4.45 -9.93 -5.58
N GLN A 98 -4.20 -9.81 -4.27
CA GLN A 98 -4.54 -10.85 -3.30
C GLN A 98 -5.99 -10.70 -2.84
N LYS A 99 -6.70 -11.82 -2.69
CA LYS A 99 -8.04 -11.81 -2.10
C LYS A 99 -7.95 -11.80 -0.58
N GLU A 100 -8.77 -10.98 0.05
CA GLU A 100 -8.91 -10.97 1.49
C GLU A 100 -9.65 -12.23 1.97
N CYS A 101 -9.02 -12.97 2.88
CA CYS A 101 -9.69 -14.11 3.51
C CYS A 101 -10.64 -13.66 4.61
N PRO A 102 -11.77 -14.37 4.80
CA PRO A 102 -12.72 -14.03 5.84
C PRO A 102 -12.06 -14.17 7.21
N SER A 103 -12.41 -13.25 8.10
CA SER A 103 -11.96 -13.26 9.48
C SER A 103 -13.02 -12.67 10.38
N GLY A 104 -12.83 -12.81 11.68
CA GLY A 104 -13.77 -12.36 12.71
C GLY A 104 -13.03 -11.86 13.93
N GLU A 105 -13.77 -11.28 14.85
CA GLU A 105 -13.29 -11.10 16.21
C GLU A 105 -13.09 -12.47 16.85
N ASP A 106 -11.98 -12.63 17.56
CA ASP A 106 -11.71 -13.86 18.29
C ASP A 106 -12.63 -13.91 19.51
N VAL A 107 -13.33 -15.03 19.71
CA VAL A 107 -14.27 -15.23 20.82
C VAL A 107 -13.62 -15.12 22.20
N LEU A 108 -12.29 -15.23 22.28
CA LEU A 108 -11.50 -15.07 23.50
C LEU A 108 -10.91 -13.66 23.63
N GLY A 109 -11.35 -12.70 22.82
CA GLY A 109 -10.86 -11.31 22.86
C GLY A 109 -9.48 -11.11 22.23
N GLY A 110 -8.98 -12.10 21.48
CA GLY A 110 -7.77 -11.96 20.69
C GLY A 110 -7.94 -11.04 19.48
N ASP A 111 -6.83 -10.51 19.00
CA ASP A 111 -6.77 -9.67 17.80
C ASP A 111 -7.48 -10.34 16.60
N GLY A 112 -8.45 -9.67 16.00
CA GLY A 112 -9.26 -10.19 14.89
C GLY A 112 -8.83 -9.67 13.52
N ALA A 113 -9.79 -9.66 12.59
CA ALA A 113 -9.64 -9.07 11.25
C ALA A 113 -9.12 -7.62 11.29
N SER A 114 -9.59 -6.82 12.27
CA SER A 114 -9.20 -5.42 12.48
C SER A 114 -7.71 -5.22 12.83
N LYS A 115 -7.00 -6.30 13.13
CA LYS A 115 -5.57 -6.32 13.46
C LYS A 115 -4.77 -7.12 12.44
N GLY A 116 -5.36 -7.40 11.27
CA GLY A 116 -4.71 -8.11 10.18
C GLY A 116 -4.60 -9.62 10.38
N ARG A 117 -5.23 -10.20 11.41
CA ARG A 117 -5.32 -11.67 11.53
C ARG A 117 -6.43 -12.19 10.63
N GLU A 118 -6.05 -13.02 9.68
CA GLU A 118 -6.97 -13.71 8.76
C GLU A 118 -7.35 -15.10 9.28
N CYS A 119 -8.44 -15.67 8.76
CA CYS A 119 -8.92 -16.99 9.18
C CYS A 119 -9.07 -17.12 10.70
N SER A 120 -9.53 -16.02 11.34
CA SER A 120 -9.65 -15.87 12.80
C SER A 120 -8.36 -16.21 13.58
N GLY A 121 -7.19 -16.09 12.94
CA GLY A 121 -5.88 -16.47 13.48
C GLY A 121 -5.67 -17.98 13.65
N ARG A 122 -6.53 -18.81 13.04
CA ARG A 122 -6.65 -20.26 13.27
C ARG A 122 -6.58 -21.06 11.97
N GLY A 123 -6.05 -20.45 10.91
CA GLY A 123 -5.83 -21.09 9.63
C GLY A 123 -4.91 -20.28 8.73
N LEU A 124 -4.59 -20.85 7.58
CA LEU A 124 -3.81 -20.21 6.51
C LEU A 124 -4.75 -19.72 5.41
N CYS A 125 -4.49 -18.52 4.89
CA CYS A 125 -5.22 -17.98 3.75
C CYS A 125 -4.61 -18.43 2.42
N ASP A 126 -5.43 -18.99 1.52
CA ASP A 126 -5.11 -19.09 0.10
C ASP A 126 -5.51 -17.77 -0.58
N TYR A 127 -4.56 -16.84 -0.74
CA TYR A 127 -4.80 -15.51 -1.32
C TYR A 127 -5.28 -15.51 -2.78
N THR A 128 -5.15 -16.63 -3.49
CA THR A 128 -5.65 -16.75 -4.86
C THR A 128 -7.16 -17.03 -4.86
N LYS A 129 -7.63 -17.78 -3.85
CA LYS A 129 -9.03 -18.17 -3.70
C LYS A 129 -9.81 -17.30 -2.71
N GLY A 130 -9.16 -16.71 -1.72
CA GLY A 130 -9.78 -16.04 -0.58
C GLY A 130 -10.39 -17.04 0.41
N LEU A 131 -9.80 -18.24 0.53
CA LEU A 131 -10.33 -19.33 1.36
C LEU A 131 -9.35 -19.72 2.46
N CYS A 132 -9.92 -20.07 3.62
CA CYS A 132 -9.17 -20.47 4.80
C CYS A 132 -8.95 -21.99 4.87
N SER A 133 -7.70 -22.39 5.14
CA SER A 133 -7.33 -23.75 5.51
C SER A 133 -7.10 -23.81 7.01
N CYS A 134 -8.07 -24.35 7.75
CA CYS A 134 -8.06 -24.32 9.22
C CYS A 134 -7.02 -25.27 9.82
N PHE A 135 -6.43 -24.85 10.94
CA PHE A 135 -5.58 -25.71 11.74
C PHE A 135 -6.39 -26.79 12.44
N THR A 136 -5.72 -27.87 12.86
CA THR A 136 -6.34 -28.99 13.56
C THR A 136 -7.17 -28.51 14.75
N GLY A 137 -8.41 -29.01 14.83
CA GLY A 137 -9.35 -28.64 15.89
C GLY A 137 -10.21 -27.42 15.57
N TYR A 138 -10.02 -26.78 14.41
CA TYR A 138 -10.82 -25.64 13.96
C TYR A 138 -11.51 -25.88 12.62
N TYR A 139 -12.68 -25.29 12.43
CA TYR A 139 -13.47 -25.40 11.21
C TYR A 139 -14.38 -24.18 10.97
N GLY A 140 -15.06 -24.19 9.82
CA GLY A 140 -15.88 -23.09 9.32
C GLY A 140 -15.12 -22.19 8.34
N ASP A 141 -15.85 -21.34 7.62
CA ASP A 141 -15.31 -20.55 6.49
C ASP A 141 -14.15 -19.63 6.88
N ARG A 142 -14.09 -19.22 8.15
CA ARG A 142 -13.01 -18.40 8.72
C ARG A 142 -12.35 -19.07 9.94
N CYS A 143 -12.47 -20.39 10.08
CA CYS A 143 -11.89 -21.16 11.20
C CYS A 143 -12.33 -20.69 12.59
N GLN A 144 -13.58 -20.21 12.69
CA GLN A 144 -14.15 -19.65 13.92
C GLN A 144 -14.66 -20.70 14.91
N HIS A 145 -14.95 -21.92 14.45
CA HIS A 145 -15.51 -22.97 15.29
C HIS A 145 -14.42 -23.91 15.76
N GLN A 146 -14.55 -24.42 16.98
CA GLN A 146 -13.65 -25.42 17.55
C GLN A 146 -14.37 -26.76 17.63
N THR A 147 -13.69 -27.86 17.29
CA THR A 147 -14.20 -29.20 17.55
C THR A 147 -14.15 -29.46 19.06
N VAL A 148 -15.25 -29.93 19.63
CA VAL A 148 -15.26 -30.41 21.02
C VAL A 148 -14.43 -31.70 21.06
N LEU A 149 -13.43 -31.74 21.94
CA LEU A 149 -12.72 -32.97 22.33
C LEU A 149 -13.61 -33.81 23.24
#